data_AF-A0A9W5Y4W7-F1
#
_entry.id   AF-A0A9W5Y4W7-F1
#
_cell.length_a   1.000
_cell.length_b   1.000
_cell.length_c   1.000
_cell.angle_alpha   90.00
_cell.angle_beta   90.00
_cell.angle_gamma   90.00
#
_symmetry.space_group_name_H-M   'P 1'
#
loop_
_entity.id
_entity.type
_entity.pdbx_description
1 polymer ?
#
loop_
_entity_poly.entity_id
_entity_poly.type
_entity_poly.pdbx_seq_one_letter_code
_entity_poly.pdbx_strand_id
1 'polypeptide(L)'
;MNNSINVVELARKSGLHLRIVTSVKSFDTYNSFFNIYDSFDEPCRRIVVLTKYEDLEEVYDENPDEPIVVGKCIMGNYWLKDYSLTTNPESIYLEEILISEEVVDSILKELKN
;
A
#
# COMPACT_ATOMS: atom_id res chain seq x y z
N MET A 1 -6.92 25.84 -7.60
CA MET A 1 -7.16 24.67 -8.46
C MET A 1 -6.24 23.59 -7.96
N ASN A 2 -6.76 22.53 -7.34
CA ASN A 2 -5.91 21.43 -6.89
C ASN A 2 -5.58 20.61 -8.14
N ASN A 3 -4.38 20.78 -8.66
CA ASN A 3 -3.90 19.90 -9.71
C ASN A 3 -3.73 18.50 -9.12
N SER A 4 -4.11 17.51 -9.91
CA SER A 4 -3.94 16.10 -9.59
C SER A 4 -3.20 15.43 -10.73
N ILE A 5 -2.40 14.43 -10.39
CA ILE A 5 -1.61 13.65 -11.33
C ILE A 5 -2.01 12.19 -11.21
N ASN A 6 -1.95 11.48 -12.33
CA ASN A 6 -2.16 10.05 -12.34
C ASN A 6 -0.97 9.31 -11.72
N VAL A 7 -1.24 8.23 -10.99
CA VAL A 7 -0.20 7.42 -10.33
C VAL A 7 0.81 6.83 -11.30
N VAL A 8 0.40 6.44 -12.52
CA VAL A 8 1.30 5.91 -13.55
C VAL A 8 2.30 6.97 -13.99
N GLU A 9 1.88 8.24 -14.06
CA GLU A 9 2.80 9.34 -14.34
C GLU A 9 3.78 9.57 -13.17
N LEU A 10 3.30 9.49 -11.93
CA LEU A 10 4.16 9.54 -10.74
C LEU A 10 5.22 8.41 -10.76
N ALA A 11 4.82 7.19 -11.14
CA ALA A 11 5.73 6.06 -11.28
C ALA A 11 6.85 6.34 -12.29
N ARG A 12 6.48 6.85 -13.48
CA ARG A 12 7.46 7.27 -14.49
C ARG A 12 8.39 8.38 -14.00
N LYS A 13 7.87 9.39 -13.30
CA LYS A 13 8.67 10.52 -12.79
C LYS A 13 9.65 10.09 -11.69
N SER A 14 9.24 9.15 -10.84
CA SER A 14 10.06 8.64 -9.74
C SER A 14 11.02 7.53 -10.15
N GLY A 15 10.76 6.85 -11.27
CA GLY A 15 11.50 5.64 -11.67
C GLY A 15 11.16 4.42 -10.81
N LEU A 16 10.05 4.47 -10.08
CA LEU A 16 9.56 3.38 -9.22
C LEU A 16 8.44 2.59 -9.90
N HIS A 17 8.17 1.39 -9.39
CA HIS A 17 7.12 0.50 -9.86
C HIS A 17 5.81 0.76 -9.11
N LEU A 18 4.70 0.63 -9.82
CA LEU A 18 3.37 0.53 -9.21
C LEU A 18 2.98 -0.93 -9.07
N ARG A 19 2.51 -1.30 -7.88
CA ARG A 19 2.03 -2.65 -7.58
C ARG A 19 0.70 -2.58 -6.86
N ILE A 20 -0.18 -3.53 -7.17
CA ILE A 20 -1.34 -3.85 -6.33
C ILE A 20 -0.89 -5.03 -5.46
N VAL A 21 -0.83 -4.80 -4.16
CA VAL A 21 -0.33 -5.78 -3.18
C VAL A 21 -1.41 -6.11 -2.15
N THR A 22 -1.28 -7.26 -1.50
CA THR A 22 -2.12 -7.61 -0.35
C THR A 22 -1.44 -7.13 0.92
N SER A 23 -2.15 -6.41 1.78
CA SER A 23 -1.64 -6.08 3.09
C SER A 23 -1.91 -7.22 4.06
N VAL A 24 -0.95 -7.54 4.93
CA VAL A 24 -1.02 -8.62 5.90
C VAL A 24 -0.74 -8.12 7.30
N LYS A 25 -1.39 -8.72 8.30
CA LYS A 25 -1.12 -8.46 9.72
C LYS A 25 -0.95 -9.78 10.46
N SER A 26 0.03 -9.84 11.34
CA SER A 26 0.24 -10.96 12.24
C SER A 26 -0.71 -10.86 13.43
N PHE A 27 -1.39 -11.96 13.73
CA PHE A 27 -2.25 -12.09 14.89
C PHE A 27 -1.73 -13.20 15.80
N ASP A 28 -1.54 -12.85 17.07
CA ASP A 28 -1.22 -13.83 18.10
C ASP A 28 -2.50 -14.38 18.69
N THR A 29 -2.58 -15.70 18.81
CA THR A 29 -3.65 -16.38 19.52
C THR A 29 -3.10 -17.24 20.63
N TYR A 30 -3.82 -17.26 21.75
CA TYR A 30 -3.49 -18.08 22.90
C TYR A 30 -4.66 -18.99 23.23
N ASN A 31 -4.43 -20.30 23.09
CA ASN A 31 -5.38 -21.31 23.54
C ASN A 31 -5.03 -21.73 24.97
N SER A 32 -5.76 -21.18 25.95
CA SER A 32 -5.54 -21.43 27.37
C SER A 32 -5.83 -22.86 27.82
N PHE A 33 -6.69 -23.58 27.11
CA PHE A 33 -7.03 -24.97 27.44
C PHE A 33 -5.88 -25.94 27.14
N PHE A 34 -5.13 -25.68 26.07
CA PHE A 34 -3.98 -26.50 25.66
C PHE A 34 -2.63 -25.85 25.99
N ASN A 35 -2.62 -24.63 26.51
CA ASN A 35 -1.43 -23.82 26.76
C ASN A 35 -0.54 -23.66 25.51
N ILE A 36 -1.19 -23.39 24.37
CA ILE A 36 -0.54 -23.22 23.06
C ILE A 36 -0.61 -21.74 22.67
N TYR A 37 0.54 -21.20 22.28
CA TYR A 37 0.67 -19.92 21.60
C TYR A 37 0.87 -20.18 20.12
N ASP A 38 0.10 -19.49 19.28
CA ASP A 38 0.21 -19.57 17.82
C ASP A 38 0.16 -18.16 17.22
N SER A 39 0.85 -17.99 16.10
CA SER A 39 0.92 -16.73 15.37
C SER A 39 0.67 -16.99 13.90
N PHE A 40 -0.29 -16.30 13.30
CA PHE A 40 -0.59 -16.43 11.87
C PHE A 40 -0.79 -15.06 11.23
N ASP A 41 -0.43 -14.96 9.95
CA ASP A 41 -0.65 -13.77 9.14
C ASP A 41 -1.99 -13.87 8.43
N GLU A 42 -2.80 -12.82 8.53
CA GLU A 42 -4.04 -12.70 7.77
C GLU A 42 -3.98 -11.56 6.75
N PRO A 43 -4.51 -11.77 5.53
CA PRO A 43 -4.70 -10.69 4.58
C PRO A 43 -5.78 -9.73 5.09
N CYS A 44 -5.54 -8.43 4.91
CA CYS A 44 -6.40 -7.37 5.45
C CYS A 44 -7.07 -6.52 4.35
N ARG A 45 -6.31 -6.01 3.39
CA ARG A 45 -6.82 -5.19 2.26
C ARG A 45 -5.90 -5.27 1.05
N ARG A 46 -6.36 -4.79 -0.10
CA ARG A 46 -5.49 -4.56 -1.27
C ARG A 46 -5.03 -3.12 -1.29
N ILE A 47 -3.77 -2.90 -1.62
CA ILE A 47 -3.18 -1.57 -1.62
C ILE A 47 -2.42 -1.35 -2.92
N VAL A 48 -2.65 -0.21 -3.55
CA VAL A 48 -1.80 0.30 -4.61
C VAL A 48 -0.62 0.99 -3.97
N VAL A 49 0.57 0.48 -4.24
CA VAL A 49 1.82 1.01 -3.69
C VAL A 49 2.76 1.44 -4.81
N LEU A 50 3.52 2.49 -4.54
CA LEU A 50 4.68 2.88 -5.33
C LEU A 50 5.94 2.40 -4.60
N THR A 51 6.76 1.60 -5.28
CA THR A 51 7.83 0.82 -4.66
C THR A 51 9.02 0.63 -5.59
N LYS A 52 10.20 0.36 -5.01
CA LYS A 52 11.39 -0.03 -5.76
C LYS A 52 11.42 -1.52 -6.14
N TYR A 53 10.49 -2.32 -5.61
CA TYR A 53 10.47 -3.77 -5.80
C TYR A 53 9.46 -4.16 -6.88
N GLU A 54 9.94 -4.66 -8.02
CA GLU A 54 9.11 -5.03 -9.16
C GLU A 54 8.14 -6.19 -8.85
N ASP A 55 8.59 -7.16 -8.05
CA ASP A 55 7.85 -8.38 -7.71
C ASP A 55 7.19 -8.34 -6.33
N LEU A 56 6.93 -7.14 -5.78
CA LEU A 56 6.26 -7.04 -4.48
C LEU A 56 4.82 -7.57 -4.58
N GLU A 57 4.47 -8.47 -3.67
CA GLU A 57 3.14 -9.08 -3.56
C GLU A 57 2.43 -8.72 -2.26
N GLU A 58 3.18 -8.53 -1.16
CA GLU A 58 2.64 -8.30 0.17
C GLU A 58 3.32 -7.15 0.90
N VAL A 59 2.57 -6.49 1.79
CA VAL A 59 3.07 -5.45 2.70
C VAL A 59 2.49 -5.64 4.10
N TYR A 60 3.26 -5.32 5.13
CA TYR A 60 2.78 -5.39 6.50
C TYR A 60 1.87 -4.20 6.84
N ASP A 61 0.74 -4.46 7.49
CA ASP A 61 -0.27 -3.49 7.90
C ASP A 61 -0.44 -3.50 9.42
N GLU A 62 0.13 -2.50 10.08
CA GLU A 62 0.06 -2.42 11.54
C GLU A 62 -1.39 -2.18 12.02
N ASN A 63 -2.15 -1.34 11.30
CA ASN A 63 -3.49 -0.89 11.67
C ASN A 63 -4.46 -1.00 10.47
N PRO A 64 -4.89 -2.22 10.11
CA PRO A 64 -5.79 -2.45 8.97
C PRO A 64 -7.17 -1.79 9.14
N ASP A 65 -7.60 -1.52 10.37
CA ASP A 65 -8.88 -0.89 10.69
C ASP A 65 -8.90 0.63 10.46
N GLU A 66 -7.74 1.25 10.27
CA GLU A 66 -7.62 2.68 10.01
C GLU A 66 -7.45 2.95 8.50
N PRO A 67 -8.02 4.06 7.96
CA PRO A 67 -7.78 4.46 6.59
C PRO A 67 -6.28 4.67 6.32
N ILE A 68 -5.84 4.33 5.12
CA ILE A 68 -4.44 4.58 4.74
C ILE A 68 -4.15 6.08 4.70
N VAL A 69 -2.91 6.44 5.02
CA VAL A 69 -2.39 7.80 4.80
C VAL A 69 -1.75 7.85 3.42
N VAL A 70 -2.44 8.46 2.45
CA VAL A 70 -1.98 8.55 1.07
C VAL A 70 -0.63 9.27 1.00
N GLY A 71 0.34 8.64 0.35
CA GLY A 71 1.70 9.14 0.20
C GLY A 71 2.64 8.85 1.38
N LYS A 72 2.16 8.19 2.43
CA LYS A 72 3.04 7.77 3.53
C LYS A 72 3.97 6.64 3.06
N CYS A 73 5.27 6.78 3.36
CA CYS A 73 6.25 5.73 3.15
C CYS A 73 6.25 4.75 4.33
N ILE A 74 5.93 3.49 4.07
CA ILE A 74 5.96 2.41 5.06
C ILE A 74 6.86 1.30 4.52
N MET A 75 7.96 1.03 5.23
CA MET A 75 8.97 0.04 4.85
C MET A 75 9.50 0.21 3.41
N GLY A 76 9.60 1.46 2.93
CA GLY A 76 10.07 1.77 1.57
C GLY A 76 9.00 1.68 0.48
N ASN A 77 7.73 1.54 0.85
CA ASN A 77 6.59 1.53 -0.06
C ASN A 77 5.67 2.72 0.22
N TYR A 78 5.37 3.52 -0.79
CA TYR A 78 4.44 4.64 -0.68
C TYR A 78 3.03 4.16 -0.95
N TRP A 79 2.15 4.28 0.04
CA TRP A 79 0.78 3.80 -0.07
C TRP A 79 -0.11 4.84 -0.74
N LEU A 80 -0.80 4.47 -1.82
CA LEU A 80 -1.47 5.42 -2.70
C LEU A 80 -2.99 5.31 -2.65
N LYS A 81 -3.51 4.08 -2.55
CA LYS A 81 -4.95 3.80 -2.49
C LYS A 81 -5.20 2.40 -1.95
N ASP A 82 -6.26 2.20 -1.18
CA ASP A 82 -6.68 0.89 -0.71
C ASP A 82 -8.04 0.46 -1.28
N TYR A 83 -8.26 -0.86 -1.27
CA TYR A 83 -9.43 -1.56 -1.77
C TYR A 83 -9.73 -2.75 -0.86
N SER A 84 -10.99 -3.19 -0.84
CA SER A 84 -11.38 -4.39 -0.09
C SER A 84 -10.73 -5.67 -0.66
N LEU A 85 -10.55 -6.69 0.17
CA LEU A 85 -10.12 -8.03 -0.26
C LEU A 85 -11.11 -8.73 -1.20
N THR A 86 -12.33 -8.22 -1.33
CA THR A 86 -13.32 -8.71 -2.30
C THR A 86 -13.19 -8.05 -3.68
N THR A 87 -12.37 -7.00 -3.83
CA THR A 87 -12.19 -6.28 -5.10
C THR A 87 -11.30 -7.07 -6.06
N ASN A 88 -11.77 -7.44 -7.25
CA ASN A 88 -10.93 -8.14 -8.24
C ASN A 88 -9.74 -7.25 -8.64
N PRO A 89 -8.47 -7.68 -8.47
CA PRO A 89 -7.29 -6.91 -8.90
C PRO A 89 -7.33 -6.48 -10.37
N GLU A 90 -7.86 -7.32 -11.26
CA GLU A 90 -7.93 -7.03 -12.70
C GLU A 90 -8.92 -5.89 -13.03
N SER A 91 -9.82 -5.56 -12.08
CA SER A 91 -10.77 -4.45 -12.22
C SER A 91 -10.22 -3.11 -11.69
N ILE A 92 -8.98 -3.10 -11.18
CA ILE A 92 -8.33 -1.89 -10.67
C ILE A 92 -7.52 -1.26 -11.80
N TYR A 93 -8.05 -0.18 -12.39
CA TYR A 93 -7.38 0.59 -13.43
C TYR A 93 -6.47 1.66 -12.82
N LEU A 94 -5.15 1.46 -12.90
CA LEU A 94 -4.16 2.38 -12.34
C LEU A 94 -4.18 3.75 -13.02
N GLU A 95 -4.58 3.80 -14.29
CA GLU A 95 -4.73 5.01 -15.12
C GLU A 95 -5.86 5.93 -14.63
N GLU A 96 -6.74 5.44 -13.76
CA GLU A 96 -7.84 6.22 -13.20
C GLU A 96 -7.54 6.76 -11.79
N ILE A 97 -6.44 6.33 -11.17
CA ILE A 97 -6.08 6.74 -9.82
C ILE A 97 -5.34 8.09 -9.87
N LEU A 98 -5.97 9.11 -9.31
CA LEU A 98 -5.45 10.47 -9.21
C LEU A 98 -5.01 10.80 -7.78
N ILE A 99 -3.89 11.49 -7.65
CA ILE A 99 -3.32 11.95 -6.37
C ILE A 99 -3.03 13.45 -6.48
N SER A 100 -3.15 14.19 -5.38
CA SER A 100 -2.81 15.61 -5.35
C SER A 100 -1.33 15.86 -5.63
N GLU A 101 -1.03 16.99 -6.28
CA GLU A 101 0.36 17.42 -6.49
C GLU A 101 1.13 17.56 -5.17
N GLU A 102 0.48 18.00 -4.09
CA GLU A 102 1.11 18.13 -2.77
C GLU A 102 1.73 16.82 -2.28
N VAL A 103 1.01 15.70 -2.44
CA VAL A 103 1.50 14.38 -2.07
C VAL A 103 2.66 13.96 -2.98
N VAL A 104 2.54 14.23 -4.28
CA VAL A 104 3.57 13.90 -5.27
C VAL A 104 4.87 14.64 -4.99
N ASP A 105 4.79 15.93 -4.69
CA ASP A 105 5.96 16.73 -4.33
C ASP A 105 6.60 16.23 -3.05
N SER A 106 5.80 15.81 -2.06
CA SER A 106 6.31 15.18 -0.83
C SER A 106 7.11 13.92 -1.13
N ILE A 107 6.53 12.99 -1.91
CA ILE A 107 7.19 11.73 -2.31
C ILE A 107 8.48 12.02 -3.08
N LEU A 108 8.43 12.87 -4.10
CA LEU A 108 9.60 13.18 -4.93
C LEU A 108 10.69 13.93 -4.16
N LYS A 109 10.34 14.72 -3.15
CA LYS A 109 11.30 15.37 -2.26
C LYS A 109 11.98 14.36 -1.35
N GLU A 110 11.23 13.42 -0.78
CA GLU A 110 11.79 12.34 0.03
C GLU A 110 12.76 11.46 -0.75
N LEU A 111 12.43 11.11 -2.00
CA LEU A 111 13.29 10.28 -2.86
C LEU A 111 14.62 10.93 -3.24
N LYS A 112 14.73 12.26 -3.13
CA LYS A 112 15.96 13.01 -3.45
C LYS A 112 16.89 13.17 -2.25
N ASN A 113 16.41 12.89 -1.03
CA ASN A 113 17.19 12.96 0.20
C ASN A 113 17.86 11.61 0.50
#